data_AF-A0A2V6ZCL7-F1
#
_entry.id   AF-A0A2V6ZCL7-F1
#
_cell.length_a   1.000
_cell.length_b   1.000
_cell.length_c   1.000
_cell.angle_alpha   90.00
_cell.angle_beta   90.00
_cell.angle_gamma   90.00
#
_symmetry.space_group_name_H-M   'P 1'
#
loop_
_entity.id
_entity.type
_entity.pdbx_description
1 polymer ?
#
loop_
_entity_poly.entity_id
_entity_poly.type
_entity_poly.pdbx_seq_one_letter_code
_entity_poly.pdbx_strand_id
1 'polypeptide(L)'
;MPLRAILWNVPFWAALGVAILAGSSDVGHAAEPPTGAAILQQLRSFATMGSVLYVAAHPDDENTQVITYLARGRGYRTAYLSLTRGDGGQNLLGPQLGEALGVARTQELLAARRLDGGRQYFTRAKDFGYSKNAEETLSVWDRQAVLGDIVRVIREFRPDVIITRFSPKPAPTHGHHTASAVLAVEAFRLAADPTAFPEQLRALSPWQARRIVHNVGL
;
A
#
# COMPACT_ATOMS: atom_id res chain seq x y z
N MET A 1 -33.69 -53.78 47.05
CA MET A 1 -33.00 -53.95 48.35
C MET A 1 -32.49 -55.39 48.45
N PRO A 2 -31.30 -55.69 49.02
CA PRO A 2 -30.26 -54.78 49.51
C PRO A 2 -28.79 -55.20 49.21
N LEU A 3 -27.90 -54.18 49.25
CA LEU A 3 -26.58 -54.10 49.90
C LEU A 3 -25.59 -55.30 49.88
N ARG A 4 -24.38 -55.10 49.32
CA ARG A 4 -23.08 -54.89 50.05
C ARG A 4 -21.84 -55.35 49.24
N ALA A 5 -20.95 -54.39 48.97
CA ALA A 5 -19.46 -54.49 49.01
C ALA A 5 -18.93 -53.20 48.33
N ILE A 6 -18.75 -52.06 49.00
CA ILE A 6 -17.75 -51.72 50.02
C ILE A 6 -16.31 -51.96 49.56
N LEU A 7 -15.74 -50.87 49.05
CA LEU A 7 -14.41 -50.31 49.32
C LEU A 7 -13.19 -51.12 48.86
N TRP A 8 -12.55 -50.62 47.79
CA TRP A 8 -11.11 -50.37 47.84
C TRP A 8 -10.85 -48.90 47.51
N ASN A 9 -10.42 -48.16 48.54
CA ASN A 9 -9.90 -46.80 48.47
C ASN A 9 -8.54 -46.81 47.78
N VAL A 10 -8.24 -45.81 46.93
CA VAL A 10 -7.25 -44.75 47.17
C VAL A 10 -7.49 -43.64 46.11
N PRO A 11 -7.81 -42.39 46.49
CA PRO A 11 -8.05 -41.30 45.55
C PRO A 11 -6.72 -40.68 45.10
N PHE A 12 -6.36 -40.81 43.82
CA PHE A 12 -5.21 -40.12 43.21
C PHE A 12 -5.56 -38.68 42.76
N TRP A 13 -6.73 -38.15 43.11
CA TRP A 13 -7.27 -36.91 42.52
C TRP A 13 -7.26 -35.69 43.45
N ALA A 14 -6.29 -35.57 44.34
CA ALA A 14 -6.14 -34.40 45.21
C ALA A 14 -4.77 -33.73 45.06
N ALA A 15 -4.31 -33.48 43.83
CA ALA A 15 -3.14 -32.62 43.55
C ALA A 15 -3.07 -32.19 42.07
N LEU A 16 -4.05 -31.44 41.59
CA LEU A 16 -3.88 -30.58 40.40
C LEU A 16 -4.89 -29.44 40.58
N GLY A 17 -4.53 -28.36 41.26
CA GLY A 17 -3.51 -27.45 40.80
C GLY A 17 -4.22 -26.40 39.96
N VAL A 18 -4.79 -25.41 40.65
CA VAL A 18 -5.24 -24.09 40.19
C VAL A 18 -5.15 -23.91 38.67
N ALA A 19 -6.30 -24.02 37.98
CA ALA A 19 -6.43 -23.49 36.63
C ALA A 19 -6.24 -21.97 36.72
N ILE A 20 -5.03 -21.52 36.43
CA ILE A 20 -4.69 -20.12 36.21
C ILE A 20 -5.56 -19.67 35.04
N LEU A 21 -6.64 -18.96 35.35
CA LEU A 21 -7.24 -18.00 34.42
C LEU A 21 -6.19 -16.91 34.21
N ALA A 22 -5.21 -17.20 33.35
CA ALA A 22 -4.38 -16.19 32.74
C ALA A 22 -5.35 -15.38 31.90
N GLY A 23 -5.88 -14.31 32.49
CA GLY A 23 -6.48 -13.25 31.72
C GLY A 23 -5.46 -12.89 30.65
N SER A 24 -5.80 -13.17 29.41
CA SER A 24 -5.20 -12.51 28.27
C SER A 24 -5.54 -11.04 28.44
N SER A 25 -4.70 -10.32 29.17
CA SER A 25 -4.61 -8.88 29.06
C SER A 25 -4.00 -8.60 27.70
N ASP A 26 -4.79 -8.86 26.65
CA ASP A 26 -4.72 -8.08 25.42
C ASP A 26 -5.17 -6.68 25.83
N VAL A 27 -4.26 -5.97 26.48
CA VAL A 27 -4.27 -4.51 26.47
C VAL A 27 -3.93 -4.18 25.02
N GLY A 28 -4.96 -4.21 24.17
CA GLY A 28 -4.92 -3.47 22.92
C GLY A 28 -4.47 -2.08 23.32
N HIS A 29 -3.27 -1.68 22.89
CA HIS A 29 -2.83 -0.31 23.05
C HIS A 29 -3.84 0.53 22.29
N ALA A 30 -4.81 1.10 23.02
CA ALA A 30 -5.69 2.09 22.46
C ALA A 30 -4.78 3.15 21.84
N ALA A 31 -5.01 3.45 20.55
CA ALA A 31 -4.21 4.46 19.88
C ALA A 31 -4.20 5.72 20.74
N GLU A 32 -3.00 6.21 21.09
CA GLU A 32 -2.89 7.42 21.89
C GLU A 32 -3.69 8.55 21.22
N PRO A 33 -4.43 9.36 22.01
CA PRO A 33 -5.19 10.45 21.44
C PRO A 33 -4.26 11.39 20.67
N PRO A 34 -4.69 11.91 19.51
CA PRO A 34 -3.83 12.77 18.71
C PRO A 34 -3.44 14.01 19.51
N THR A 35 -2.17 14.38 19.43
CA THR A 35 -1.66 15.60 20.09
C THR A 35 -2.35 16.84 19.51
N GLY A 36 -2.39 17.94 20.27
CA GLY A 36 -2.95 19.21 19.78
C GLY A 36 -2.29 19.69 18.47
N ALA A 37 -0.99 19.43 18.31
CA ALA A 37 -0.26 19.70 17.07
C ALA A 37 -0.75 18.81 15.91
N ALA A 38 -1.01 17.53 16.15
CA ALA A 38 -1.57 16.62 15.14
C ALA A 38 -3.00 17.03 14.73
N ILE A 39 -3.84 17.43 15.68
CA ILE A 39 -5.19 17.95 15.40
C ILE A 39 -5.11 19.24 14.58
N LEU A 40 -4.25 20.20 14.97
CA LEU A 40 -4.06 21.44 14.21
C LEU A 40 -3.59 21.16 12.77
N GLN A 41 -2.68 20.18 12.60
CA GLN A 41 -2.25 19.75 11.27
C GLN A 41 -3.40 19.18 10.44
N GLN A 42 -4.25 18.34 11.04
CA GLN A 42 -5.43 17.79 10.37
C GLN A 42 -6.42 18.89 9.95
N LEU A 43 -6.63 19.91 10.78
CA LEU A 43 -7.48 21.06 10.44
C LEU A 43 -6.90 21.88 9.27
N ARG A 44 -5.58 22.09 9.23
CA ARG A 44 -4.90 22.75 8.10
C ARG A 44 -5.04 21.95 6.79
N SER A 45 -4.86 20.64 6.85
CA SER A 45 -5.08 19.76 5.70
C SER A 45 -6.55 19.76 5.25
N PHE A 46 -7.51 19.77 6.19
CA PHE A 46 -8.94 19.82 5.86
C PHE A 46 -9.34 21.10 5.11
N ALA A 47 -8.71 22.24 5.43
CA ALA A 47 -8.91 23.49 4.71
C ALA A 47 -8.29 23.51 3.30
N THR A 48 -7.55 22.46 2.91
CA THR A 48 -6.83 22.38 1.63
C THR A 48 -7.46 21.33 0.71
N MET A 49 -7.89 21.74 -0.48
CA MET A 49 -8.63 20.87 -1.41
C MET A 49 -7.76 20.12 -2.42
N GLY A 50 -6.47 20.48 -2.55
CA GLY A 50 -5.58 19.89 -3.56
C GLY A 50 -5.20 18.44 -3.25
N SER A 51 -5.05 17.63 -4.30
CA SER A 51 -4.69 16.21 -4.18
C SER A 51 -3.63 15.77 -5.20
N VAL A 52 -2.74 14.88 -4.77
CA VAL A 52 -1.59 14.43 -5.57
C VAL A 52 -1.42 12.91 -5.47
N LEU A 53 -1.36 12.23 -6.61
CA LEU A 53 -1.01 10.80 -6.69
C LEU A 53 0.42 10.66 -7.22
N TYR A 54 1.32 10.16 -6.41
CA TYR A 54 2.69 9.81 -6.79
C TYR A 54 2.72 8.34 -7.24
N VAL A 55 3.32 8.03 -8.39
CA VAL A 55 3.30 6.70 -9.00
C VAL A 55 4.73 6.25 -9.30
N ALA A 56 5.09 5.06 -8.84
CA ALA A 56 6.36 4.41 -9.15
C ALA A 56 6.21 2.87 -9.10
N ALA A 57 7.30 2.14 -9.32
CA ALA A 57 7.23 0.69 -9.53
C ALA A 57 7.28 -0.11 -8.22
N HIS A 58 8.12 0.29 -7.29
CA HIS A 58 8.54 -0.50 -6.14
C HIS A 58 8.42 0.28 -4.82
N PRO A 59 8.20 -0.38 -3.69
CA PRO A 59 8.55 0.20 -2.40
C PRO A 59 9.99 0.68 -2.42
N ASP A 60 10.30 1.89 -1.93
CA ASP A 60 11.60 2.60 -1.96
C ASP A 60 11.84 3.55 -3.14
N ASP A 61 11.08 3.44 -4.22
CA ASP A 61 11.19 4.36 -5.35
C ASP A 61 10.73 5.79 -5.02
N GLU A 62 9.87 5.93 -4.01
CA GLU A 62 9.22 7.20 -3.75
C GLU A 62 10.19 8.27 -3.26
N ASN A 63 9.96 9.50 -3.70
CA ASN A 63 10.58 10.65 -3.06
C ASN A 63 9.79 11.01 -1.78
N THR A 64 10.20 10.43 -0.64
CA THR A 64 9.57 10.65 0.67
C THR A 64 9.55 12.13 1.07
N GLN A 65 10.55 12.92 0.67
CA GLN A 65 10.58 14.36 0.95
C GLN A 65 9.47 15.09 0.20
N VAL A 66 9.24 14.76 -1.07
CA VAL A 66 8.14 15.32 -1.87
C VAL A 66 6.79 14.92 -1.28
N ILE A 67 6.61 13.66 -0.90
CA ILE A 67 5.36 13.20 -0.26
C ILE A 67 5.12 13.97 1.04
N THR A 68 6.12 14.04 1.92
CA THR A 68 6.04 14.74 3.21
C THR A 68 5.72 16.22 3.01
N TYR A 69 6.41 16.87 2.06
CA TYR A 69 6.20 18.28 1.75
C TYR A 69 4.76 18.54 1.29
N LEU A 70 4.22 17.73 0.39
CA LEU A 70 2.87 17.90 -0.12
C LEU A 70 1.82 17.60 0.98
N ALA A 71 1.98 16.49 1.69
CA ALA A 71 1.00 16.02 2.68
C ALA A 71 1.01 16.86 3.97
N ARG A 72 2.18 17.04 4.58
CA ARG A 72 2.34 17.73 5.87
C ARG A 72 2.69 19.20 5.70
N GLY A 73 3.59 19.52 4.77
CA GLY A 73 4.03 20.90 4.54
C GLY A 73 2.95 21.77 3.87
N ARG A 74 2.23 21.22 2.88
CA ARG A 74 1.23 21.96 2.10
C ARG A 74 -0.21 21.54 2.39
N GLY A 75 -0.42 20.47 3.14
CA GLY A 75 -1.75 19.99 3.53
C GLY A 75 -2.52 19.28 2.41
N TYR A 76 -1.90 18.97 1.27
CA TYR A 76 -2.57 18.28 0.18
C TYR A 76 -2.87 16.83 0.54
N ARG A 77 -3.98 16.30 0.01
CA ARG A 77 -4.22 14.85 0.05
C ARG A 77 -3.22 14.18 -0.88
N THR A 78 -2.21 13.51 -0.32
CA THR A 78 -1.16 12.85 -1.10
C THR A 78 -1.25 11.34 -0.96
N ALA A 79 -1.07 10.61 -2.06
CA ALA A 79 -0.99 9.16 -2.06
C ALA A 79 0.21 8.69 -2.88
N TYR A 80 0.80 7.57 -2.48
CA TYR A 80 1.78 6.82 -3.24
C TYR A 80 1.14 5.55 -3.78
N LEU A 81 1.22 5.34 -5.09
CA LEU A 81 0.89 4.11 -5.78
C LEU A 81 2.19 3.44 -6.20
N SER A 82 2.58 2.40 -5.47
CA SER A 82 3.60 1.48 -5.92
C SER A 82 2.93 0.41 -6.78
N LEU A 83 3.41 0.16 -8.00
CA LEU A 83 2.76 -0.85 -8.84
C LEU A 83 2.91 -2.24 -8.25
N THR A 84 4.07 -2.56 -7.69
CA THR A 84 4.36 -3.87 -7.08
C THR A 84 4.43 -3.77 -5.56
N ARG A 85 4.62 -4.92 -4.90
CA ARG A 85 4.94 -4.98 -3.46
C ARG A 85 6.43 -5.17 -3.20
N GLY A 86 7.28 -5.12 -4.23
CA GLY A 86 8.73 -5.29 -4.10
C GLY A 86 9.18 -6.70 -3.72
N ASP A 87 8.36 -7.71 -4.03
CA ASP A 87 8.58 -9.12 -3.68
C ASP A 87 9.72 -9.80 -4.46
N GLY A 88 10.16 -9.21 -5.57
CA GLY A 88 11.30 -9.65 -6.38
C GLY A 88 12.65 -9.05 -5.96
N GLY A 89 12.65 -8.21 -4.93
CA GLY A 89 13.84 -7.51 -4.43
C GLY A 89 14.76 -8.36 -3.55
N GLN A 90 15.89 -7.77 -3.17
CA GLN A 90 16.80 -8.32 -2.18
C GLN A 90 16.40 -7.91 -0.77
N ASN A 91 16.77 -8.71 0.24
CA ASN A 91 16.56 -8.40 1.65
C ASN A 91 17.89 -8.47 2.40
N LEU A 92 18.40 -7.31 2.83
CA LEU A 92 19.65 -7.21 3.60
C LEU A 92 19.44 -7.43 5.11
N LEU A 93 18.20 -7.27 5.59
CA LEU A 93 17.88 -7.26 7.03
C LEU A 93 17.39 -8.63 7.54
N GLY A 94 17.08 -9.56 6.64
CA GLY A 94 16.52 -10.85 7.04
C GLY A 94 16.35 -11.86 5.91
N PRO A 95 15.82 -13.05 6.22
CA PRO A 95 15.71 -14.16 5.28
C PRO A 95 14.47 -14.09 4.37
N GLN A 96 13.56 -13.12 4.58
CA GLN A 96 12.32 -13.05 3.80
C GLN A 96 12.63 -12.73 2.34
N LEU A 97 12.07 -13.52 1.43
CA LEU A 97 12.14 -13.38 -0.02
C LEU A 97 10.76 -13.63 -0.63
N GLY A 98 10.55 -13.22 -1.88
CA GLY A 98 9.28 -13.44 -2.58
C GLY A 98 8.10 -12.81 -1.84
N GLU A 99 7.00 -13.54 -1.76
CA GLU A 99 5.75 -13.06 -1.13
C GLU A 99 5.94 -12.60 0.33
N ALA A 100 6.78 -13.30 1.10
CA ALA A 100 7.09 -12.90 2.48
C ALA A 100 7.79 -11.53 2.54
N LEU A 101 8.68 -11.25 1.59
CA LEU A 101 9.30 -9.94 1.45
C LEU A 101 8.26 -8.89 1.03
N GLY A 102 7.38 -9.22 0.08
CA GLY A 102 6.30 -8.32 -0.33
C GLY A 102 5.38 -7.91 0.83
N VAL A 103 5.08 -8.84 1.74
CA VAL A 103 4.33 -8.53 2.98
C VAL A 103 5.13 -7.59 3.89
N ALA A 104 6.42 -7.87 4.10
CA ALA A 104 7.28 -7.01 4.93
C ALA A 104 7.36 -5.58 4.36
N ARG A 105 7.66 -5.42 3.07
CA ARG A 105 7.76 -4.11 2.42
C ARG A 105 6.43 -3.36 2.32
N THR A 106 5.32 -4.09 2.28
CA THR A 106 3.99 -3.48 2.43
C THR A 106 3.85 -2.82 3.80
N GLN A 107 4.29 -3.48 4.88
CA GLN A 107 4.26 -2.89 6.22
C GLN A 107 5.26 -1.73 6.38
N GLU A 108 6.42 -1.83 5.75
CA GLU A 108 7.40 -0.72 5.69
C GLU A 108 6.78 0.53 5.07
N LEU A 109 6.14 0.41 3.90
CA LEU A 109 5.48 1.56 3.27
C LEU A 109 4.30 2.07 4.08
N LEU A 110 3.47 1.20 4.65
CA LEU A 110 2.38 1.61 5.53
C LEU A 110 2.91 2.36 6.77
N ALA A 111 4.06 1.96 7.31
CA ALA A 111 4.73 2.68 8.39
C ALA A 111 5.30 4.04 7.92
N ALA A 112 5.97 4.08 6.76
CA ALA A 112 6.48 5.31 6.17
C ALA A 112 5.35 6.33 5.93
N ARG A 113 4.20 5.86 5.41
CA ARG A 113 3.00 6.67 5.19
C ARG A 113 2.40 7.27 6.47
N ARG A 114 2.48 6.57 7.60
CA ARG A 114 2.07 7.13 8.91
C ARG A 114 2.94 8.34 9.29
N LEU A 115 4.23 8.30 8.97
CA LEU A 115 5.17 9.37 9.24
C LEU A 115 5.01 10.53 8.25
N ASP A 116 5.12 10.27 6.95
CA ASP A 116 5.08 11.31 5.91
C ASP A 116 3.68 11.87 5.63
N GLY A 117 2.61 11.18 6.05
CA GLY A 117 1.22 11.60 5.88
C GLY A 117 0.58 11.23 4.54
N GLY A 118 1.29 10.52 3.66
CA GLY A 118 0.71 9.99 2.43
C GLY A 118 -0.23 8.80 2.69
N ARG A 119 -1.05 8.45 1.70
CA ARG A 119 -1.78 7.17 1.64
C ARG A 119 -1.03 6.18 0.77
N GLN A 120 -1.11 4.88 1.06
CA GLN A 120 -0.48 3.84 0.25
C GLN A 120 -1.52 3.11 -0.60
N TYR A 121 -1.19 2.90 -1.87
CA TYR A 121 -1.89 1.99 -2.78
C TYR A 121 -0.90 1.02 -3.43
N PHE A 122 -1.43 -0.11 -3.88
CA PHE A 122 -0.72 -1.12 -4.65
C PHE A 122 -1.59 -1.61 -5.81
N THR A 123 -0.98 -2.03 -6.91
CA THR A 123 -1.69 -2.81 -7.94
C THR A 123 -1.52 -4.32 -7.69
N ARG A 124 -2.03 -5.14 -8.61
CA ARG A 124 -1.76 -6.58 -8.65
C ARG A 124 -0.41 -6.95 -9.28
N ALA A 125 0.33 -6.00 -9.84
CA ALA A 125 1.58 -6.29 -10.53
C ALA A 125 2.57 -6.99 -9.59
N LYS A 126 3.21 -8.05 -10.09
CA LYS A 126 4.22 -8.80 -9.35
C LYS A 126 5.60 -8.21 -9.63
N ASP A 127 6.41 -8.02 -8.60
CA ASP A 127 7.83 -7.79 -8.84
C ASP A 127 8.51 -9.15 -9.08
N PHE A 128 8.88 -9.41 -10.34
CA PHE A 128 9.53 -10.67 -10.73
C PHE A 128 11.06 -10.53 -10.81
N GLY A 129 11.62 -9.47 -10.24
CA GLY A 129 13.04 -9.15 -10.32
C GLY A 129 13.39 -8.30 -11.54
N TYR A 130 14.69 -8.25 -11.87
CA TYR A 130 15.21 -7.31 -12.86
C TYR A 130 14.68 -7.59 -14.27
N SER A 131 14.23 -6.52 -14.94
CA SER A 131 13.86 -6.48 -16.35
C SER A 131 14.60 -5.33 -17.03
N LYS A 132 14.93 -5.49 -18.32
CA LYS A 132 15.76 -4.53 -19.06
C LYS A 132 14.96 -3.37 -19.62
N ASN A 133 13.69 -3.60 -19.95
CA ASN A 133 12.84 -2.60 -20.59
C ASN A 133 11.35 -2.83 -20.28
N ALA A 134 10.53 -1.86 -20.67
CA ALA A 134 9.09 -1.90 -20.43
C ALA A 134 8.40 -3.01 -21.22
N GLU A 135 8.85 -3.33 -22.44
CA GLU A 135 8.26 -4.39 -23.28
C GLU A 135 8.37 -5.75 -22.59
N GLU A 136 9.57 -6.07 -22.09
CA GLU A 136 9.82 -7.29 -21.31
C GLU A 136 8.93 -7.33 -20.06
N THR A 137 8.82 -6.20 -19.35
CA THR A 137 7.94 -6.08 -18.19
C THR A 137 6.48 -6.36 -18.53
N LEU A 138 5.97 -5.74 -19.58
CA LEU A 138 4.58 -5.85 -20.01
C LEU A 138 4.28 -7.19 -20.70
N SER A 139 5.30 -8.02 -20.97
CA SER A 139 5.09 -9.42 -21.38
C SER A 139 4.82 -10.34 -20.18
N VAL A 140 5.27 -9.95 -18.98
CA VAL A 140 5.01 -10.69 -17.73
C VAL A 140 3.80 -10.13 -16.98
N TRP A 141 3.68 -8.80 -16.90
CA TRP A 141 2.49 -8.17 -16.35
C TRP A 141 1.34 -8.27 -17.35
N ASP A 142 0.18 -8.72 -16.89
CA ASP A 142 -1.06 -8.49 -17.64
C ASP A 142 -1.30 -6.99 -17.72
N ARG A 143 -0.92 -6.40 -18.86
CA ARG A 143 -1.00 -4.98 -19.13
C ARG A 143 -2.39 -4.42 -18.86
N GLN A 144 -3.45 -5.11 -19.28
CA GLN A 144 -4.82 -4.61 -19.12
C GLN A 144 -5.26 -4.68 -17.67
N ALA A 145 -4.91 -5.76 -16.96
CA ALA A 145 -5.27 -5.90 -15.56
C ALA A 145 -4.54 -4.86 -14.66
N VAL A 146 -3.24 -4.65 -14.87
CA VAL A 146 -2.47 -3.64 -14.12
C VAL A 146 -2.92 -2.22 -14.47
N LEU A 147 -3.15 -1.93 -15.75
CA LEU A 147 -3.70 -0.65 -16.18
C LEU A 147 -5.07 -0.36 -15.56
N GLY A 148 -5.94 -1.37 -15.49
CA GLY A 148 -7.24 -1.29 -14.84
C GLY A 148 -7.16 -0.97 -13.35
N ASP A 149 -6.17 -1.53 -12.64
CA ASP A 149 -5.93 -1.20 -11.22
C ASP A 149 -5.49 0.26 -11.05
N ILE A 150 -4.62 0.78 -11.93
CA ILE A 150 -4.19 2.19 -11.89
C ILE A 150 -5.39 3.12 -12.17
N VAL A 151 -6.20 2.79 -13.18
CA VAL A 151 -7.43 3.54 -13.50
C VAL A 151 -8.39 3.56 -12.31
N ARG A 152 -8.56 2.42 -11.62
CA ARG A 152 -9.39 2.32 -10.41
C ARG A 152 -8.88 3.25 -9.32
N VAL A 153 -7.57 3.23 -9.03
CA VAL A 153 -6.95 4.10 -8.02
C VAL A 153 -7.16 5.58 -8.37
N ILE A 154 -7.02 5.97 -9.64
CA ILE A 154 -7.27 7.36 -10.07
C ILE A 154 -8.74 7.75 -9.84
N ARG A 155 -9.70 6.89 -10.21
CA ARG A 155 -11.15 7.16 -10.05
C ARG A 155 -11.61 7.18 -8.59
N GLU A 156 -10.97 6.36 -7.74
CA GLU A 156 -11.25 6.29 -6.30
C GLU A 156 -10.61 7.46 -5.54
N PHE A 157 -9.30 7.68 -5.74
CA PHE A 157 -8.55 8.70 -5.01
C PHE A 157 -8.85 10.13 -5.50
N ARG A 158 -9.18 10.26 -6.79
CA ARG A 158 -9.48 11.51 -7.51
C ARG A 158 -8.38 12.56 -7.40
N PRO A 159 -7.14 12.28 -7.87
CA PRO A 159 -6.03 13.23 -7.80
C PRO A 159 -6.21 14.40 -8.77
N ASP A 160 -5.85 15.61 -8.34
CA ASP A 160 -5.73 16.77 -9.25
C ASP A 160 -4.46 16.67 -10.10
N VAL A 161 -3.36 16.18 -9.51
CA VAL A 161 -2.07 16.01 -10.17
C VAL A 161 -1.56 14.59 -9.98
N ILE A 162 -1.06 13.99 -11.05
CA ILE A 162 -0.32 12.73 -11.00
C ILE A 162 1.17 13.05 -11.18
N ILE A 163 2.01 12.51 -10.31
CA ILE A 163 3.47 12.59 -10.41
C ILE A 163 3.98 11.19 -10.71
N THR A 164 4.73 11.04 -11.79
CA THR A 164 5.49 9.81 -12.07
C THR A 164 6.90 9.95 -11.51
N ARG A 165 7.43 8.92 -10.84
CA ARG A 165 8.83 8.89 -10.39
C ARG A 165 9.81 8.82 -11.56
N PHE A 166 9.40 8.10 -12.60
CA PHE A 166 10.25 7.75 -13.73
C PHE A 166 9.69 8.26 -15.05
N SER A 167 10.56 8.25 -16.06
CA SER A 167 10.23 8.64 -17.43
C SER A 167 9.46 7.51 -18.14
N PRO A 168 8.41 7.83 -18.91
CA PRO A 168 7.77 6.86 -19.81
C PRO A 168 8.60 6.59 -21.07
N LYS A 169 9.67 7.37 -21.31
CA LYS A 169 10.62 7.12 -22.39
C LYS A 169 11.68 6.11 -21.92
N PRO A 170 12.16 5.23 -22.82
CA PRO A 170 13.28 4.33 -22.52
C PRO A 170 14.47 5.09 -21.92
N ALA A 171 15.04 4.53 -20.86
CA ALA A 171 16.18 5.08 -20.14
C ALA A 171 17.01 3.90 -19.57
N PRO A 172 18.30 4.10 -19.23
CA PRO A 172 19.11 3.08 -18.57
C PRO A 172 18.66 2.91 -17.12
N THR A 173 17.54 2.22 -16.92
CA THR A 173 16.90 1.96 -15.64
C THR A 173 16.22 0.60 -15.66
N HIS A 174 15.64 0.18 -14.53
CA HIS A 174 14.87 -1.05 -14.47
C HIS A 174 13.62 -0.96 -15.36
N GLY A 175 13.31 -2.01 -16.13
CA GLY A 175 12.12 -2.06 -17.00
C GLY A 175 10.78 -1.80 -16.28
N HIS A 176 10.64 -2.24 -15.01
CA HIS A 176 9.51 -1.91 -14.15
C HIS A 176 9.30 -0.39 -13.99
N HIS A 177 10.38 0.37 -13.86
CA HIS A 177 10.34 1.84 -13.72
C HIS A 177 9.71 2.48 -14.94
N THR A 178 10.20 2.16 -16.14
CA THR A 178 9.64 2.70 -17.39
C THR A 178 8.22 2.20 -17.62
N ALA A 179 7.93 0.92 -17.37
CA ALA A 179 6.58 0.38 -17.50
C ALA A 179 5.58 1.08 -16.58
N SER A 180 5.97 1.39 -15.34
CA SER A 180 5.13 2.13 -14.39
C SER A 180 4.72 3.52 -14.92
N ALA A 181 5.67 4.24 -15.52
CA ALA A 181 5.44 5.55 -16.08
C ALA A 181 4.61 5.49 -17.37
N VAL A 182 4.86 4.50 -18.24
CA VAL A 182 4.04 4.26 -19.45
C VAL A 182 2.58 4.01 -19.08
N LEU A 183 2.33 3.09 -18.15
CA LEU A 183 0.97 2.77 -17.72
C LEU A 183 0.30 3.95 -16.99
N ALA A 184 1.03 4.72 -16.18
CA ALA A 184 0.49 5.91 -15.51
C ALA A 184 0.05 6.99 -16.51
N VAL A 185 0.82 7.22 -17.58
CA VAL A 185 0.47 8.18 -18.65
C VAL A 185 -0.76 7.73 -19.44
N GLU A 186 -0.91 6.43 -19.66
CA GLU A 186 -2.10 5.88 -20.31
C GLU A 186 -3.33 5.96 -19.40
N ALA A 187 -3.19 5.52 -18.14
CA ALA A 187 -4.26 5.56 -17.13
C ALA A 187 -4.76 6.99 -16.87
N PHE A 188 -3.88 8.00 -16.95
CA PHE A 188 -4.24 9.41 -16.86
C PHE A 188 -5.34 9.83 -17.85
N ARG A 189 -5.34 9.25 -19.06
CA ARG A 189 -6.40 9.49 -20.06
C ARG A 189 -7.60 8.58 -19.83
N LEU A 190 -7.36 7.29 -19.63
CA LEU A 190 -8.42 6.28 -19.53
C LEU A 190 -9.29 6.44 -18.28
N ALA A 191 -8.77 7.02 -17.20
CA ALA A 191 -9.55 7.27 -15.99
C ALA A 191 -10.76 8.17 -16.24
N ALA A 192 -10.69 9.07 -17.23
CA ALA A 192 -11.78 9.96 -17.63
C ALA A 192 -12.69 9.37 -18.71
N ASP A 193 -12.29 8.27 -19.36
CA ASP A 193 -13.04 7.64 -20.44
C ASP A 193 -14.07 6.65 -19.87
N PRO A 194 -15.39 6.84 -20.07
CA PRO A 194 -16.42 5.94 -19.57
C PRO A 194 -16.45 4.58 -20.31
N THR A 195 -15.81 4.47 -21.47
CA THR A 195 -15.72 3.21 -22.25
C THR A 195 -14.56 2.33 -21.78
N ALA A 196 -13.56 2.91 -21.09
CA ALA A 196 -12.44 2.19 -20.52
C ALA A 196 -12.82 1.59 -19.15
N PHE A 197 -12.64 0.28 -18.99
CA PHE A 197 -12.95 -0.46 -17.76
C PHE A 197 -14.37 -0.14 -17.22
N PRO A 198 -15.44 -0.35 -18.02
CA PRO A 198 -16.81 0.04 -17.67
C PRO A 198 -17.35 -0.72 -16.45
N GLU A 199 -16.80 -1.90 -16.14
CA GLU A 199 -17.17 -2.69 -14.97
C GLU A 199 -16.91 -1.97 -13.64
N GLN A 200 -15.95 -1.02 -13.63
CA GLN A 200 -15.64 -0.18 -12.48
C GLN A 200 -16.69 0.91 -12.23
N LEU A 201 -17.42 1.31 -13.28
CA LEU A 201 -18.39 2.41 -13.21
C LEU A 201 -19.69 2.04 -12.51
N ARG A 202 -19.83 0.77 -12.10
CA ARG A 202 -20.89 0.33 -11.17
C ARG A 202 -20.74 0.94 -9.77
N ALA A 203 -19.52 1.32 -9.38
CA ALA A 203 -19.24 1.89 -8.06
C ALA A 203 -18.44 3.20 -8.11
N LEU A 204 -17.77 3.48 -9.24
CA LEU A 204 -16.92 4.65 -9.43
C LEU A 204 -17.45 5.54 -10.56
N SER A 205 -16.93 6.76 -10.64
CA SER A 205 -17.21 7.67 -11.75
C SER A 205 -15.92 7.96 -12.51
N PRO A 206 -15.97 8.30 -13.81
CA PRO A 206 -14.80 8.78 -14.52
C PRO A 206 -14.18 9.98 -13.81
N TRP A 207 -12.85 10.09 -13.87
CA TRP A 207 -12.10 11.18 -13.26
C TRP A 207 -10.94 11.62 -14.15
N GLN A 208 -10.91 12.91 -14.50
CA GLN A 208 -9.81 13.52 -15.23
C GLN A 208 -8.92 14.28 -14.25
N ALA A 209 -7.72 13.74 -13.97
CA ALA A 209 -6.69 14.53 -13.32
C ALA A 209 -6.28 15.70 -14.22
N ARG A 210 -5.92 16.85 -13.64
CA ARG A 210 -5.64 18.08 -14.39
C ARG A 210 -4.30 18.01 -15.12
N ARG A 211 -3.30 17.38 -14.49
CA ARG A 211 -1.95 17.24 -15.05
C ARG A 211 -1.30 15.93 -14.63
N ILE A 212 -0.43 15.43 -15.49
CA ILE A 212 0.59 14.45 -15.15
C ILE A 212 1.96 15.09 -15.35
N VAL A 213 2.85 14.94 -14.36
CA VAL A 213 4.21 15.49 -14.38
C VAL A 213 5.21 14.41 -13.99
N HIS A 214 6.48 14.63 -14.31
CA HIS A 214 7.58 13.71 -14.01
C HIS A 214 8.49 14.34 -12.95
N ASN A 215 8.77 13.61 -11.87
CA ASN A 215 9.71 14.03 -10.84
C ASN A 215 11.14 13.85 -11.33
N VAL A 216 11.79 14.96 -11.70
CA VAL A 216 13.20 15.01 -12.09
C VAL A 216 14.07 15.43 -10.88
N GLY A 217 15.05 14.60 -10.50
CA GLY A 217 15.97 14.80 -9.35
C GLY A 217 15.37 14.48 -7.96
N LEU A 218 16.14 14.37 -6.88
CA LEU A 218 17.50 13.81 -6.77
C LEU A 218 17.45 12.27 -6.86
#